data_AF-A0A9E5YSI6-F1
#
_entry.id   AF-A0A9E5YSI6-F1
#
_cell.length_a   1.000
_cell.length_b   1.000
_cell.length_c   1.000
_cell.angle_alpha   90.00
_cell.angle_beta   90.00
_cell.angle_gamma   90.00
#
_symmetry.space_group_name_H-M   'P 1'
#
loop_
_entity.id
_entity.type
_entity.pdbx_description
1 polymer ?
#
loop_
_entity_poly.entity_id
_entity_poly.type
_entity_poly.pdbx_seq_one_letter_code
_entity_poly.pdbx_strand_id
1 'polypeptide(L)'
;MKKVKILFLIILISFPLISQEIVYQEAVKKPLKAAALSFFIPGSGQFYNESYWKCAAVVAIEGSLIGLYTYHFIKENDYYDKYEKTLDTKYYDKYTVYYNKRQNDLWWLGTAIFLSTLDAFVDAHLFDFEENREKIHLKFEDKKLILSFRF
;
A
#
# COMPACT_ATOMS: atom_id res chain seq x y z
N MET A 1 -31.09 3.54 22.39
CA MET A 1 -30.45 4.81 21.95
C MET A 1 -29.54 5.48 22.99
N LYS A 2 -29.79 5.37 24.31
CA LYS A 2 -28.92 6.01 25.34
C LYS A 2 -27.51 5.40 25.46
N LYS A 3 -27.35 4.10 25.22
CA LYS A 3 -26.05 3.39 25.31
C LYS A 3 -25.04 3.80 24.21
N VAL A 4 -25.51 4.16 23.02
CA VAL A 4 -24.66 4.62 21.90
C VAL A 4 -24.10 6.02 22.16
N LYS A 5 -24.89 6.89 22.81
CA LYS A 5 -24.43 8.25 23.19
C LYS A 5 -23.33 8.21 24.26
N ILE A 6 -23.35 7.22 25.16
CA ILE A 6 -22.32 7.05 26.21
C ILE A 6 -21.00 6.57 25.60
N LEU A 7 -21.03 5.64 24.63
CA LEU A 7 -19.83 5.25 23.89
C LEU A 7 -19.21 6.42 23.12
N PHE A 8 -20.04 7.24 22.47
CA PHE A 8 -19.59 8.42 21.75
C PHE A 8 -18.95 9.48 22.67
N LEU A 9 -19.49 9.63 23.90
CA LEU A 9 -18.95 10.54 24.90
C LEU A 9 -17.60 10.04 25.47
N ILE A 10 -17.43 8.73 25.63
CA ILE A 10 -16.16 8.13 26.07
C ILE A 10 -15.07 8.32 25.00
N ILE A 11 -15.41 8.19 23.71
CA ILE A 11 -14.49 8.46 22.59
C ILE A 11 -14.06 9.94 22.55
N LEU A 12 -14.98 10.87 22.82
CA LEU A 12 -14.71 12.31 22.86
C LEU A 12 -13.88 12.76 24.08
N ILE A 13 -14.06 12.12 25.24
CA ILE A 13 -13.29 12.42 26.47
C ILE A 13 -11.88 11.81 26.42
N SER A 14 -11.66 10.78 25.60
CA SER A 14 -10.34 10.15 25.41
C SER A 14 -9.41 10.96 24.49
N PHE A 15 -9.92 11.96 23.77
CA PHE A 15 -9.19 12.65 22.70
C PHE A 15 -8.14 13.70 23.13
N PRO A 16 -8.20 14.36 24.31
CA PRO A 16 -7.26 15.44 24.62
C PRO A 16 -6.02 15.02 25.46
N LEU A 17 -5.77 13.73 25.71
CA LEU A 17 -4.58 13.29 26.46
C LEU A 17 -3.31 13.11 25.61
N ILE A 18 -3.36 13.37 24.31
CA ILE A 18 -2.17 13.38 23.43
C ILE A 18 -1.81 14.85 23.16
N SER A 19 -1.48 15.56 24.23
CA SER A 19 -0.60 16.72 24.14
C SER A 19 0.68 16.39 24.91
N GLN A 20 1.35 15.31 24.51
CA GLN A 20 2.78 15.24 24.79
C GLN A 20 3.43 16.28 23.90
N GLU A 21 4.24 17.16 24.50
CA GLU A 21 5.20 17.96 23.75
C GLU A 21 5.94 16.99 22.82
N ILE A 22 5.68 17.11 21.52
CA ILE A 22 6.40 16.33 20.52
C ILE A 22 7.81 16.91 20.53
N VAL A 23 8.70 16.27 21.30
CA VAL A 23 10.12 16.31 20.99
C VAL A 23 10.20 15.74 19.57
N TYR A 24 10.39 16.62 18.59
CA TYR A 24 10.55 16.28 17.18
C TYR A 24 11.89 15.55 17.03
N GLN A 25 11.92 14.27 17.36
CA GLN A 25 12.95 13.36 16.90
C GLN A 25 12.69 13.18 15.41
N GLU A 26 13.60 13.65 14.54
CA GLU A 26 13.55 13.32 13.11
C GLU A 26 13.37 11.80 12.99
N ALA A 27 12.23 11.39 12.44
CA ALA A 27 11.73 10.03 12.59
C ALA A 27 12.39 9.13 11.55
N VAL A 28 13.64 8.73 11.79
CA VAL A 28 14.38 7.82 10.91
C VAL A 28 13.57 6.54 10.68
N LYS A 29 13.09 6.35 9.45
CA LYS A 29 12.31 5.17 9.06
C LYS A 29 13.26 3.98 8.86
N LYS A 30 12.78 2.78 9.17
CA LYS A 30 13.55 1.53 8.95
C LYS A 30 13.18 0.93 7.59
N PRO A 31 14.08 0.92 6.58
CA PRO A 31 13.74 0.46 5.23
C PRO A 31 13.26 -0.99 5.15
N LEU A 32 13.93 -1.90 5.86
CA LEU A 32 13.52 -3.30 5.91
C LEU A 32 12.14 -3.50 6.54
N LYS A 33 11.76 -2.63 7.50
CA LYS A 33 10.43 -2.67 8.09
C LYS A 33 9.37 -2.20 7.09
N ALA A 34 9.65 -1.12 6.35
CA ALA A 34 8.74 -0.61 5.31
C ALA A 34 8.51 -1.65 4.21
N ALA A 35 9.58 -2.30 3.76
CA ALA A 35 9.53 -3.38 2.79
C ALA A 35 8.71 -4.57 3.30
N ALA A 36 9.01 -5.06 4.51
CA ALA A 36 8.30 -6.20 5.09
C ALA A 36 6.81 -5.90 5.26
N LEU A 37 6.45 -4.69 5.69
CA LEU A 37 5.06 -4.26 5.77
C LEU A 37 4.39 -4.33 4.38
N SER A 38 4.95 -3.66 3.38
CA SER A 38 4.38 -3.64 2.02
C SER A 38 4.24 -5.04 1.40
N PHE A 39 5.18 -5.94 1.68
CA PHE A 39 5.15 -7.30 1.15
C PHE A 39 3.96 -8.12 1.66
N PHE A 40 3.60 -7.97 2.94
CA PHE A 40 2.52 -8.76 3.55
C PHE A 40 1.15 -8.08 3.49
N ILE A 41 1.12 -6.75 3.58
CA ILE A 41 -0.12 -5.98 3.65
C ILE A 41 -0.06 -4.86 2.61
N PRO A 42 -0.95 -4.89 1.60
CA PRO A 42 -1.01 -3.88 0.54
C PRO A 42 -0.99 -2.45 1.08
N GLY A 43 -0.08 -1.63 0.55
CA GLY A 43 0.06 -0.20 0.87
C GLY A 43 0.59 0.12 2.27
N SER A 44 0.83 -0.87 3.13
CA SER A 44 1.23 -0.60 4.52
C SER A 44 2.66 -0.07 4.66
N GLY A 45 3.55 -0.35 3.70
CA GLY A 45 4.87 0.26 3.61
C GLY A 45 4.79 1.75 3.26
N GLN A 46 3.97 2.11 2.27
CA GLN A 46 3.69 3.50 1.92
C GLN A 46 3.02 4.26 3.07
N PHE A 47 2.10 3.61 3.80
CA PHE A 47 1.51 4.17 5.01
C PHE A 47 2.55 4.43 6.10
N TYR A 48 3.47 3.49 6.33
CA TYR A 48 4.57 3.66 7.29
C TYR A 48 5.50 4.82 6.94
N ASN A 49 5.71 5.06 5.64
CA ASN A 49 6.48 6.19 5.10
C ASN A 49 5.66 7.48 4.99
N GLU A 50 4.42 7.52 5.51
CA GLU A 50 3.53 8.70 5.49
C GLU A 50 3.16 9.18 4.08
N SER A 51 3.35 8.32 3.09
CA SER A 51 3.01 8.58 1.69
C SER A 51 1.60 8.09 1.39
N TYR A 52 0.61 8.83 1.93
CA TYR A 52 -0.80 8.41 1.90
C TYR A 52 -1.39 8.27 0.49
N TRP A 53 -0.96 9.11 -0.45
CA TRP A 53 -1.43 9.03 -1.83
C TRP A 53 -0.90 7.78 -2.53
N LYS A 54 0.38 7.42 -2.31
CA LYS A 54 0.95 6.16 -2.83
C LYS A 54 0.27 4.96 -2.18
N CYS A 55 0.02 5.01 -0.88
CA CYS A 55 -0.73 3.98 -0.16
C CYS A 55 -2.09 3.72 -0.82
N ALA A 56 -2.87 4.77 -1.11
CA ALA A 56 -4.14 4.63 -1.80
C ALA A 56 -4.00 3.98 -3.19
N ALA A 57 -2.99 4.38 -3.97
CA ALA A 57 -2.72 3.81 -5.28
C ALA A 57 -2.33 2.32 -5.21
N VAL A 58 -1.43 1.95 -4.29
CA VAL A 58 -0.98 0.56 -4.09
C VAL A 58 -2.14 -0.33 -3.67
N VAL A 59 -2.95 0.10 -2.69
CA VAL A 59 -4.13 -0.64 -2.24
C VAL A 59 -5.14 -0.81 -3.38
N ALA A 60 -5.36 0.22 -4.21
CA ALA A 60 -6.26 0.12 -5.34
C ALA A 60 -5.76 -0.90 -6.39
N ILE A 61 -4.47 -0.86 -6.73
CA ILE A 61 -3.86 -1.75 -7.73
C ILE A 61 -3.83 -3.19 -7.23
N GLU A 62 -3.20 -3.45 -6.09
CA GLU A 62 -3.05 -4.79 -5.53
C GLU A 62 -4.41 -5.37 -5.12
N GLY A 63 -5.29 -4.55 -4.54
CA GLY A 63 -6.65 -4.95 -4.20
C GLY A 63 -7.48 -5.35 -5.43
N SER A 64 -7.32 -4.63 -6.55
CA SER A 64 -7.99 -4.99 -7.81
C SER A 64 -7.46 -6.32 -8.36
N LEU A 65 -6.14 -6.54 -8.33
CA LEU A 65 -5.52 -7.78 -8.79
C LEU A 65 -5.92 -8.99 -7.93
N ILE A 66 -5.97 -8.81 -6.61
CA ILE A 66 -6.50 -9.82 -5.68
C ILE A 66 -7.96 -10.13 -6.01
N GLY A 67 -8.79 -9.10 -6.25
CA GLY A 67 -10.18 -9.27 -6.64
C GLY A 67 -10.36 -10.04 -7.95
N LEU A 68 -9.58 -9.71 -8.97
CA LEU A 68 -9.57 -10.43 -10.26
C LEU A 68 -9.14 -11.88 -10.10
N TYR A 69 -8.05 -12.12 -9.35
CA TYR A 69 -7.57 -13.46 -9.03
C TYR A 69 -8.66 -14.30 -8.35
N THR A 70 -9.32 -13.76 -7.32
CA THR A 70 -10.40 -14.46 -6.62
C THR A 70 -11.59 -14.74 -7.55
N TYR A 71 -11.97 -13.77 -8.38
CA TYR A 71 -13.05 -13.96 -9.35
C TYR A 71 -12.74 -15.08 -10.36
N HIS A 72 -11.53 -15.08 -10.93
CA HIS A 72 -11.12 -16.12 -11.88
C HIS A 72 -10.95 -17.48 -11.22
N PHE A 73 -10.46 -17.54 -9.98
CA PHE A 73 -10.39 -18.78 -9.20
C PHE A 73 -11.77 -19.39 -8.96
N ILE A 74 -12.76 -18.58 -8.57
CA ILE A 74 -14.14 -19.07 -8.38
C ILE A 74 -14.71 -19.60 -9.70
N LYS A 75 -14.49 -18.89 -10.81
CA LYS A 75 -14.98 -19.30 -12.13
C LYS A 75 -14.31 -20.56 -12.65
N GLU A 76 -13.00 -20.68 -12.48
CA GLU A 76 -12.25 -21.90 -12.80
C GLU A 76 -12.88 -23.12 -12.11
N ASN A 77 -13.08 -23.06 -10.80
CA ASN A 77 -13.68 -24.15 -10.04
C ASN A 77 -15.13 -24.45 -10.48
N ASP A 78 -15.96 -23.41 -10.69
CA ASP A 78 -17.35 -23.59 -11.17
C ASP A 78 -17.41 -24.30 -12.54
N TYR A 79 -16.50 -23.97 -13.46
CA TYR A 79 -16.45 -24.63 -14.77
C TYR A 79 -15.88 -26.05 -14.70
N TYR A 80 -14.90 -26.28 -13.82
CA TYR A 80 -14.37 -27.62 -13.57
C TYR A 80 -15.45 -28.54 -12.99
N ASP A 81 -16.20 -28.09 -11.97
CA ASP A 81 -17.31 -28.85 -11.37
C ASP A 81 -18.41 -29.19 -12.39
N LYS A 82 -18.70 -28.27 -13.32
CA LYS A 82 -19.68 -28.51 -14.41
C LYS A 82 -19.17 -29.53 -15.41
N TYR A 83 -17.88 -29.47 -15.73
CA TYR A 83 -17.25 -30.47 -16.58
C TYR A 83 -17.32 -31.86 -15.95
N GLU A 84 -16.98 -32.01 -14.67
CA GLU A 84 -17.04 -33.33 -13.99
C GLU A 84 -18.46 -33.92 -13.97
N LYS A 85 -19.50 -33.07 -13.86
CA LYS A 85 -20.90 -33.53 -13.83
C LYS A 85 -21.47 -33.88 -15.21
N THR A 86 -21.01 -33.24 -16.27
CA THR A 86 -21.62 -33.33 -17.61
C THR A 86 -20.74 -34.04 -18.63
N LEU A 87 -19.43 -34.09 -18.39
CA LEU A 87 -18.39 -34.51 -19.34
C LEU A 87 -18.42 -33.74 -20.67
N ASP A 88 -19.08 -32.59 -20.71
CA ASP A 88 -19.14 -31.72 -21.89
C ASP A 88 -17.87 -30.88 -21.99
N THR A 89 -17.10 -31.13 -23.05
CA THR A 89 -15.85 -30.43 -23.40
C THR A 89 -15.97 -28.91 -23.42
N LYS A 90 -17.17 -28.35 -23.68
CA LYS A 90 -17.40 -26.91 -23.63
C LYS A 90 -17.11 -26.30 -22.25
N TYR A 91 -17.36 -27.04 -21.17
CA TYR A 91 -17.04 -26.57 -19.81
C TYR A 91 -15.56 -26.68 -19.51
N TYR A 92 -14.89 -27.71 -20.05
CA TYR A 92 -13.44 -27.86 -19.96
C TYR A 92 -12.71 -26.71 -20.66
N ASP A 93 -13.15 -26.32 -21.87
CA ASP A 93 -12.58 -25.18 -22.59
C ASP A 93 -12.70 -23.89 -21.76
N LYS A 94 -13.85 -23.66 -21.11
CA LYS A 94 -14.01 -22.51 -20.22
C LYS A 94 -13.13 -22.59 -18.99
N TYR A 95 -13.00 -23.75 -18.37
CA TYR A 95 -12.08 -23.98 -17.25
C TYR A 95 -10.65 -23.55 -17.63
N THR A 96 -10.13 -24.01 -18.78
CA THR A 96 -8.76 -23.67 -19.20
C THR A 96 -8.56 -22.16 -19.43
N VAL A 97 -9.57 -21.46 -19.95
CA VAL A 97 -9.54 -20.00 -20.10
C VAL A 97 -9.41 -19.31 -18.73
N TYR A 98 -10.22 -19.70 -17.74
CA TYR A 98 -10.17 -19.07 -16.41
C TYR A 98 -8.92 -19.46 -15.62
N TYR A 99 -8.42 -20.69 -15.79
CA TYR A 99 -7.13 -21.12 -15.26
C TYR A 99 -5.99 -20.22 -15.76
N ASN A 100 -5.92 -19.98 -17.07
CA ASN A 100 -4.89 -19.13 -17.67
C ASN A 100 -5.00 -17.67 -17.21
N LYS A 101 -6.23 -17.15 -17.09
CA LYS A 101 -6.47 -15.80 -16.55
C LYS A 101 -6.00 -15.69 -15.10
N ARG A 102 -6.33 -16.66 -14.25
CA ARG A 102 -5.87 -16.69 -12.85
C ARG A 102 -4.34 -16.72 -12.76
N GLN A 103 -3.68 -17.51 -13.60
CA GLN A 103 -2.21 -17.57 -13.63
C GLN A 103 -1.60 -16.23 -14.04
N ASN A 104 -2.18 -15.56 -15.04
CA ASN A 104 -1.78 -14.22 -15.42
C ASN A 104 -1.98 -13.20 -14.28
N ASP A 105 -3.11 -13.25 -13.58
CA ASP A 105 -3.37 -12.36 -12.44
C ASP A 105 -2.34 -12.56 -11.31
N LEU A 106 -1.93 -13.81 -11.04
CA LEU A 106 -0.88 -14.10 -10.06
C LEU A 106 0.47 -13.47 -10.46
N TRP A 107 0.83 -13.54 -11.74
CA TRP A 107 2.05 -12.91 -12.25
C TRP A 107 2.02 -11.39 -12.09
N TRP A 108 0.90 -10.76 -12.42
CA TRP A 108 0.73 -9.32 -12.25
C TRP A 108 0.70 -8.92 -10.77
N LEU A 109 0.03 -9.69 -9.91
CA LEU A 109 -0.02 -9.46 -8.47
C LEU A 109 1.37 -9.57 -7.85
N GLY A 110 2.13 -10.62 -8.17
CA GLY A 110 3.50 -10.77 -7.69
C GLY A 110 4.40 -9.62 -8.14
N THR A 111 4.24 -9.16 -9.38
CA THR A 111 4.97 -7.99 -9.90
C THR A 111 4.60 -6.72 -9.14
N ALA A 112 3.31 -6.48 -8.91
CA ALA A 112 2.83 -5.32 -8.16
C ALA A 112 3.38 -5.30 -6.73
N ILE A 113 3.29 -6.43 -6.01
CA ILE A 113 3.83 -6.58 -4.64
C ILE A 113 5.34 -6.34 -4.62
N PHE A 114 6.07 -6.88 -5.60
CA PHE A 114 7.51 -6.67 -5.69
C PHE A 114 7.86 -5.19 -5.89
N LEU A 115 7.20 -4.51 -6.83
CA LEU A 115 7.42 -3.09 -7.09
C LEU A 115 7.00 -2.21 -5.91
N SER A 116 5.87 -2.49 -5.26
CA SER A 116 5.40 -1.73 -4.09
C SER A 116 6.35 -1.90 -2.89
N THR A 117 6.91 -3.11 -2.72
CA THR A 117 7.91 -3.40 -1.69
C THR A 117 9.21 -2.63 -1.91
N LEU A 118 9.69 -2.57 -3.16
CA LEU A 118 10.87 -1.78 -3.51
C LEU A 118 10.63 -0.27 -3.34
N ASP A 119 9.47 0.23 -3.78
CA ASP A 119 9.08 1.64 -3.59
C ASP A 119 9.03 1.99 -2.10
N ALA A 120 8.41 1.16 -1.25
CA ALA A 120 8.38 1.36 0.19
C ALA A 120 9.79 1.32 0.83
N PHE A 121 10.67 0.44 0.35
CA PHE A 121 12.04 0.35 0.83
C PHE A 121 12.84 1.63 0.51
N VAL A 122 12.74 2.12 -0.73
CA VAL A 122 13.45 3.31 -1.20
C VAL A 122 12.92 4.57 -0.53
N ASP A 123 11.59 4.72 -0.45
CA ASP A 123 10.96 5.85 0.24
C ASP A 123 11.39 5.93 1.72
N ALA A 124 11.48 4.79 2.40
CA ALA A 124 11.95 4.75 3.78
C ALA A 124 13.44 5.12 3.90
N HIS A 125 14.26 4.80 2.89
CA HIS A 125 15.68 5.14 2.87
C HIS A 125 15.92 6.63 2.61
N LEU A 126 15.00 7.28 1.89
CA LEU A 126 15.07 8.70 1.52
C LEU A 126 14.21 9.60 2.42
N PHE A 127 13.55 9.04 3.44
CA PHE A 127 12.59 9.76 4.28
C PHE A 127 13.22 11.02 4.92
N ASP A 128 14.38 10.86 5.57
CA ASP A 128 15.09 11.96 6.24
C ASP A 128 15.54 13.04 5.24
N PHE A 129 15.89 12.64 4.01
CA PHE A 129 16.29 13.58 2.97
C PHE A 129 15.11 14.42 2.48
N GLU A 130 13.95 13.79 2.26
CA GLU A 130 12.74 14.46 1.80
C GLU A 130 12.23 15.47 2.85
N GLU A 131 12.25 15.08 4.13
CA GLU A 131 11.87 15.94 5.26
C GLU A 131 12.81 17.14 5.42
N ASN A 132 14.12 16.92 5.25
CA ASN A 132 15.12 17.99 5.35
C ASN A 132 15.28 18.84 4.08
N ARG A 133 14.66 18.46 2.96
CA ARG A 133 14.79 19.17 1.68
C ARG A 133 14.35 20.62 1.77
N GLU A 134 13.32 20.93 2.55
CA GLU A 134 12.82 22.30 2.71
C GLU A 134 13.80 23.24 3.43
N LYS A 135 14.75 22.68 4.18
CA LYS A 135 15.81 23.45 4.87
C LYS A 135 16.93 23.90 3.94
N ILE A 136 17.01 23.37 2.71
CA ILE A 136 18.07 23.65 1.74
C ILE A 136 17.49 24.51 0.60
N HIS A 137 17.93 25.76 0.50
CA HIS A 137 17.52 26.63 -0.61
C HIS A 137 18.74 27.30 -1.26
N LEU A 138 18.71 27.33 -2.59
CA LEU A 138 19.70 28.02 -3.42
C LEU A 138 19.28 29.49 -3.54
N LYS A 139 20.08 30.39 -2.97
CA LYS A 139 19.93 31.82 -3.17
C LYS A 139 20.88 32.28 -4.27
N PHE A 140 20.34 32.99 -5.25
CA PHE A 140 21.12 33.67 -6.28
C PHE A 140 21.22 35.14 -5.90
N GLU A 141 22.43 35.59 -5.58
CA GLU A 141 22.71 36.99 -5.24
C GLU A 141 23.96 37.42 -6.01
N ASP A 142 23.87 38.54 -6.73
CA ASP A 142 24.98 39.14 -7.50
C ASP A 142 25.78 38.17 -8.40
N LYS A 143 25.06 37.32 -9.16
CA LYS A 143 25.63 36.27 -10.04
C LYS A 143 26.43 35.18 -9.30
N LYS A 144 26.28 35.06 -7.98
CA LYS A 144 26.84 33.96 -7.17
C LYS A 144 25.71 33.03 -6.72
N LEU A 145 25.96 31.73 -6.77
CA LEU A 145 25.10 30.69 -6.21
C LEU A 145 25.50 30.49 -4.74
N ILE A 146 24.60 30.79 -3.81
CA ILE A 146 24.83 30.63 -2.38
C ILE A 146 23.91 29.53 -1.85
N LEU A 147 24.49 28.48 -1.27
CA LEU A 147 23.77 27.42 -0.59
C LEU A 147 23.43 27.90 0.84
N SER A 148 22.15 28.05 1.15
CA SER A 148 21.67 28.53 2.45
C SER A 148 20.96 27.39 3.19
N PHE A 149 21.37 27.15 4.44
CA PHE A 149 20.69 26.22 5.36
C PHE A 149 19.86 27.02 6.37
N ARG A 150 18.59 26.64 6.58
CA ARG A 150 17.79 27.09 7.72
C ARG A 150 17.79 25.99 8.78
N PHE A 151 18.39 26.29 9.92
CA PHE A 151 18.35 25.45 11.13
C PHE A 151 17.06 25.71 11.90
#